data_AF-A0A944ABT0-F1
#
_entry.id   AF-A0A944ABT0-F1
#
_cell.length_a   1.000
_cell.length_b   1.000
_cell.length_c   1.000
_cell.angle_alpha   90.00
_cell.angle_beta   90.00
_cell.angle_gamma   90.00
#
_symmetry.space_group_name_H-M   'P 1'
#
loop_
_entity.id
_entity.type
_entity.pdbx_description
1 polymer ?
#
loop_
_entity_poly.entity_id
_entity_poly.type
_entity_poly.pdbx_seq_one_letter_code
_entity_poly.pdbx_strand_id
1 'polypeptide(L)'
;ISLDQFGYGLGFTAYTLYMLYFSRGSYQTSHYAFCTVLMTFSMLLPGLVAGKLQMSLGYTGFFVMVLICCLVTVGATLLVKVDPEYGKK
;
A
#
# COMPACT_ATOMS: atom_id res chain seq x y z
N ILE A 1 -8.69 14.10 -11.14
CA ILE A 1 -8.27 14.28 -9.73
C ILE A 1 -9.21 13.54 -8.76
N SER A 2 -10.52 13.74 -8.80
CA SER A 2 -11.44 13.18 -7.78
C SER A 2 -11.46 11.65 -7.69
N LEU A 3 -11.41 10.94 -8.83
CA LEU A 3 -11.36 9.47 -8.88
C LEU A 3 -10.08 8.87 -8.30
N ASP A 4 -8.96 9.55 -8.50
CA ASP A 4 -7.64 9.10 -8.05
C ASP A 4 -7.49 9.25 -6.53
N GLN A 5 -7.91 10.40 -5.99
CA GLN A 5 -7.97 10.64 -4.54
C GLN A 5 -9.00 9.75 -3.84
N PHE A 6 -10.13 9.48 -4.50
CA PHE A 6 -11.13 8.55 -3.99
C PHE A 6 -10.57 7.12 -3.90
N GLY A 7 -9.90 6.65 -4.95
CA GLY A 7 -9.24 5.34 -4.97
C GLY A 7 -8.15 5.22 -3.91
N TYR A 8 -7.35 6.27 -3.72
CA TYR A 8 -6.32 6.30 -2.68
C TYR A 8 -6.91 6.22 -1.26
N GLY A 9 -7.97 7.01 -0.99
CA GLY A 9 -8.66 7.00 0.30
C GLY A 9 -9.35 5.67 0.60
N LEU A 10 -10.00 5.07 -0.41
CA LEU A 10 -10.66 3.77 -0.30
C LEU A 10 -9.64 2.64 -0.09
N GLY A 11 -8.53 2.66 -0.83
CA GLY A 11 -7.43 1.69 -0.70
C GLY A 11 -6.75 1.74 0.67
N PHE A 12 -6.46 2.94 1.17
CA PHE A 12 -5.88 3.12 2.51
C PHE A 12 -6.79 2.60 3.63
N THR A 13 -8.10 2.84 3.50
CA THR A 13 -9.09 2.37 4.47
C THR A 13 -9.23 0.84 4.42
N ALA A 14 -9.29 0.25 3.22
CA ALA A 14 -9.32 -1.19 3.03
C ALA A 14 -8.05 -1.88 3.59
N TYR A 15 -6.88 -1.29 3.36
CA TYR A 15 -5.61 -1.79 3.89
C TYR A 15 -5.56 -1.76 5.43
N THR A 16 -6.08 -0.68 6.02
CA THR A 16 -6.20 -0.55 7.48
C THR A 16 -7.15 -1.61 8.07
N LEU A 17 -8.31 -1.83 7.44
CA LEU A 17 -9.27 -2.89 7.81
C LEU A 17 -8.66 -4.30 7.68
N TYR A 18 -7.86 -4.55 6.64
CA TYR A 18 -7.17 -5.82 6.43
C TYR A 18 -6.12 -6.09 7.52
N MET A 19 -5.31 -5.11 7.88
CA MET A 19 -4.36 -5.26 9.00
C MET A 19 -5.08 -5.45 10.35
N LEU A 20 -6.19 -4.74 10.56
CA LEU A 20 -7.00 -4.89 11.77
C LEU A 20 -7.63 -6.29 11.86
N TYR A 21 -7.97 -6.91 10.71
CA TYR A 21 -8.39 -8.31 10.67
C TYR A 21 -7.31 -9.27 11.10
N PHE A 22 -6.16 -9.18 10.43
CA PHE A 22 -5.04 -10.08 10.64
C PHE A 22 -4.55 -10.01 12.09
N SER A 23 -4.75 -8.86 12.74
CA SER A 23 -4.43 -8.63 14.15
C SER A 23 -5.47 -9.17 15.15
N ARG A 24 -6.61 -9.76 14.76
CA ARG A 24 -7.62 -10.34 15.70
C ARG A 24 -7.18 -11.67 16.36
N GLY A 25 -5.97 -11.71 16.94
CA GLY A 25 -5.43 -12.80 17.78
C GLY A 25 -5.03 -12.31 19.18
N SER A 26 -4.44 -13.17 20.04
CA SER A 26 -4.18 -12.89 21.46
C SER A 26 -3.23 -11.71 21.79
N TYR A 27 -2.58 -11.08 20.79
CA TYR A 27 -1.58 -10.00 20.95
C TYR A 27 -1.86 -8.79 20.03
N GLN A 28 -3.11 -8.31 20.03
CA GLN A 28 -3.66 -7.34 19.06
C GLN A 28 -2.90 -6.00 18.97
N THR A 29 -2.38 -5.51 20.10
CA THR A 29 -1.77 -4.17 20.17
C THR A 29 -0.34 -4.15 19.61
N SER A 30 0.44 -5.20 19.85
CA SER A 30 1.83 -5.30 19.38
C SER A 30 1.91 -5.56 17.88
N HIS A 31 1.05 -6.43 17.34
CA HIS A 31 1.07 -6.76 15.92
C HIS A 31 0.54 -5.59 15.06
N TYR A 32 -0.46 -4.87 15.56
CA TYR A 32 -0.97 -3.66 14.92
C TYR A 32 0.06 -2.52 14.93
N ALA A 33 0.74 -2.28 16.07
CA ALA A 33 1.80 -1.29 16.16
C ALA A 33 2.97 -1.62 15.22
N PHE A 34 3.41 -2.88 15.16
CA PHE A 34 4.48 -3.31 14.27
C PHE A 34 4.10 -3.17 12.79
N CYS A 35 2.89 -3.57 12.39
CA CYS A 35 2.40 -3.39 11.02
C CYS A 35 2.27 -1.91 10.65
N THR A 36 1.83 -1.05 11.57
CA THR A 36 1.71 0.40 11.35
C THR A 36 3.09 1.05 11.17
N VAL A 37 4.07 0.64 11.97
CA VAL A 37 5.46 1.09 11.83
C VAL A 37 6.04 0.60 10.51
N LEU A 38 5.81 -0.65 10.12
CA LEU A 38 6.22 -1.18 8.81
C LEU A 38 5.56 -0.46 7.64
N MET A 39 4.28 -0.10 7.75
CA MET A 39 3.57 0.67 6.73
C MET A 39 4.17 2.06 6.54
N THR A 40 4.35 2.80 7.65
CA THR A 40 4.96 4.14 7.62
C THR A 40 6.41 4.08 7.12
N PHE A 41 7.16 3.06 7.55
CA PHE A 41 8.52 2.82 7.10
C PHE A 41 8.57 2.51 5.60
N SER A 42 7.63 1.70 5.10
CA SER A 42 7.50 1.36 3.68
C SER A 42 7.08 2.54 2.82
N MET A 43 6.40 3.55 3.37
CA MET A 43 6.12 4.81 2.64
C MET A 43 7.31 5.77 2.64
N LEU A 44 8.13 5.74 3.69
CA LEU A 44 9.29 6.62 3.83
C LEU A 44 10.47 6.18 2.95
N LEU A 45 10.67 4.87 2.81
CA LEU A 45 11.76 4.27 2.04
C LEU A 45 11.72 4.64 0.54
N PRO A 46 10.58 4.55 -0.17
CA PRO A 46 10.44 5.07 -1.53
C PRO A 46 10.67 6.58 -1.62
N GLY A 47 10.24 7.35 -0.62
CA GLY A 47 10.45 8.80 -0.59
C GLY A 47 11.94 9.19 -0.61
N LEU A 48 12.77 8.47 0.14
CA LEU A 48 14.22 8.68 0.17
C LEU A 48 14.91 8.24 -1.13
N VAL A 49 14.46 7.12 -1.71
CA VAL A 49 15.03 6.55 -2.94
C VAL A 49 14.58 7.33 -4.18
N ALA A 50 13.37 7.88 -4.19
CA ALA A 50 12.78 8.60 -5.31
C ALA A 50 13.65 9.79 -5.77
N GLY A 51 14.24 10.54 -4.83
CA GLY A 51 15.11 11.68 -5.18
C GLY A 51 16.37 11.26 -5.93
N LYS A 52 17.02 10.16 -5.54
CA LYS A 52 18.20 9.63 -6.25
C LYS A 52 17.81 8.98 -7.57
N LEU A 53 16.67 8.30 -7.61
CA LEU A 53 16.16 7.64 -8.81
C LEU A 53 15.77 8.68 -9.88
N GLN A 54 15.14 9.78 -9.49
CA GLN A 54 14.79 10.89 -10.36
C GLN A 54 16.03 11.55 -10.99
N MET A 55 17.11 11.73 -10.23
CA MET A 55 18.37 12.27 -10.76
C MET A 55 19.07 11.32 -11.75
N SER A 56 18.94 10.00 -11.56
CA SER A 56 19.62 9.01 -12.43
C SER A 56 18.83 8.64 -13.69
N LEU A 57 17.50 8.54 -13.62
CA LEU A 57 16.64 8.14 -14.75
C LEU A 57 16.03 9.33 -15.53
N GLY A 58 16.14 10.56 -15.01
CA GLY A 58 15.42 11.71 -15.54
C GLY A 58 13.91 11.67 -15.24
N TYR A 59 13.23 12.81 -15.44
CA TYR A 59 11.82 12.97 -15.05
C TYR A 59 10.87 12.01 -15.78
N THR A 60 11.07 11.83 -17.08
CA THR A 60 10.24 10.95 -17.91
C THR A 60 10.43 9.47 -17.55
N GLY A 61 11.67 9.04 -17.28
CA GLY A 61 11.98 7.67 -16.88
C GLY A 61 11.42 7.33 -15.49
N PHE A 62 11.50 8.27 -14.55
CA PHE A 62 10.88 8.14 -13.23
C PHE A 62 9.36 7.98 -13.34
N PHE A 63 8.70 8.78 -14.19
CA PHE A 63 7.25 8.73 -14.36
C PHE A 63 6.77 7.40 -14.93
N VAL A 64 7.44 6.86 -15.96
CA VAL A 64 7.09 5.55 -16.55
C VAL A 64 7.30 4.42 -15.54
N MET A 65 8.38 4.45 -14.77
CA MET A 65 8.63 3.46 -13.72
C MET A 65 7.57 3.47 -12.62
N VAL A 66 7.12 4.65 -12.19
CA VAL A 66 6.02 4.79 -11.22
C VAL A 66 4.70 4.26 -11.79
N LEU A 67 4.41 4.55 -13.05
CA LEU A 67 3.22 4.04 -13.75
C LEU A 67 3.20 2.51 -13.81
N ILE A 68 4.32 1.89 -14.17
CA ILE A 68 4.47 0.42 -14.18
C ILE A 68 4.32 -0.14 -12.75
N CYS A 69 4.93 0.48 -11.75
CA CYS A 69 4.81 0.05 -10.36
C CYS A 69 3.36 0.11 -9.85
N CYS A 70 2.60 1.15 -10.22
CA CYS A 70 1.17 1.25 -9.96
C CYS A 70 0.40 0.11 -10.63
N LEU A 71 0.65 -0.17 -11.90
CA LEU A 71 -0.02 -1.27 -12.63
C LEU A 71 0.30 -2.63 -12.01
N VAL A 72 1.55 -2.87 -11.60
CA VAL A 72 1.95 -4.10 -10.89
C VAL A 72 1.23 -4.21 -9.55
N THR A 73 1.09 -3.10 -8.81
CA THR A 73 0.39 -3.10 -7.51
C THR A 73 -1.10 -3.39 -7.68
N VAL A 74 -1.74 -2.81 -8.70
CA VAL A 74 -3.14 -3.11 -9.04
C VAL A 74 -3.28 -4.58 -9.46
N GLY A 75 -2.36 -5.09 -10.28
CA GLY A 75 -2.33 -6.49 -10.71
C GLY A 75 -2.14 -7.46 -9.53
N ALA A 76 -1.23 -7.14 -8.61
CA ALA A 76 -1.03 -7.90 -7.38
C ALA A 76 -2.28 -7.88 -6.50
N THR A 77 -2.96 -6.73 -6.37
CA THR A 77 -4.20 -6.60 -5.61
C THR A 77 -5.35 -7.42 -6.22
N LEU A 78 -5.41 -7.56 -7.55
CA LEU A 78 -6.38 -8.42 -8.24
C LEU A 78 -6.04 -9.92 -8.13
N LEU A 79 -4.74 -10.26 -8.02
CA LEU A 79 -4.26 -11.63 -7.84
C LEU A 79 -4.38 -12.12 -6.40
N VAL A 80 -4.41 -11.20 -5.42
CA VAL A 80 -4.75 -11.52 -4.04
C VAL A 80 -6.22 -11.96 -3.99
N LYS A 81 -6.43 -13.28 -4.02
CA LYS A 81 -7.69 -13.92 -3.64
C LYS A 81 -7.97 -13.60 -2.18
N VAL A 82 -8.73 -12.54 -1.95
CA VAL A 82 -9.35 -12.28 -0.65
C VAL A 82 -10.41 -13.35 -0.43
N ASP A 83 -10.20 -14.21 0.57
CA ASP A 83 -11.20 -15.19 0.99
C ASP A 83 -12.53 -14.47 1.35
N PRO A 84 -13.67 -14.93 0.80
CA PRO A 84 -14.96 -14.27 0.87
C PRO A 84 -15.63 -14.26 2.27
N GLU A 85 -14.96 -14.76 3.31
CA GLU A 85 -15.49 -14.75 4.68
C GLU A 85 -15.18 -13.47 5.47
N TYR A 86 -14.32 -12.58 4.97
CA TYR A 86 -14.00 -11.38 5.72
C TYR A 86 -14.94 -10.20 5.45
N GLY A 87 -15.94 -10.08 6.31
CA GLY A 87 -16.97 -9.02 6.27
C GLY A 87 -18.35 -9.48 6.72
N LYS A 88 -18.55 -10.78 7.02
CA LYS A 88 -19.84 -11.28 7.50
C LYS A 88 -19.98 -11.10 9.02
N LYS A 89 -20.28 -9.88 9.46
CA LYS A 89 -21.15 -9.61 10.61
C LYS A 89 -21.95 -8.34 10.34
#